data_AF-A0A836JUS2-F1
#
_entry.id   AF-A0A836JUS2-F1
#
_cell.length_a   1.000
_cell.length_b   1.000
_cell.length_c   1.000
_cell.angle_alpha   90.00
_cell.angle_beta   90.00
_cell.angle_gamma   90.00
#
_symmetry.space_group_name_H-M   'P 1'
#
loop_
_entity.id
_entity.type
_entity.pdbx_description
1 polymer ?
#
loop_
_entity_poly.entity_id
_entity_poly.type
_entity_poly.pdbx_seq_one_letter_code
_entity_poly.pdbx_strand_id
1 'polypeptide(L)'
;MHQTNFSMSDDESIDEVYNSNVKVFVRILPLEKPCDSCAKINKDGKTIYLRCLQDMQRDKQSKHPIYWAFHIDGIFHEMSQDKVYCATAKDLIEKY
;
A
#
# COMPACT_ATOMS: atom_id res chain seq x y z
N MET A 1 12.92 -27.67 -0.86
CA MET A 1 12.00 -26.88 -0.01
C MET A 1 12.78 -25.68 0.51
N HIS A 2 12.64 -24.53 -0.13
CA HIS A 2 13.26 -23.30 0.37
C HIS A 2 12.31 -22.71 1.41
N GLN A 3 12.70 -22.79 2.69
CA GLN A 3 12.03 -22.07 3.76
C GLN A 3 12.48 -20.62 3.70
N THR A 4 11.58 -19.73 3.28
CA THR A 4 11.75 -18.29 3.46
C THR A 4 11.25 -17.95 4.86
N ASN A 5 12.17 -17.75 5.79
CA ASN A 5 11.86 -17.25 7.13
C ASN A 5 11.55 -15.76 7.02
N PHE A 6 10.26 -15.41 7.07
CA PHE A 6 9.84 -14.04 7.38
C PHE A 6 9.70 -13.94 8.90
N SER A 7 10.77 -13.54 9.58
CA SER A 7 10.65 -12.96 10.92
C SER A 7 10.75 -11.46 10.77
N MET A 8 9.60 -10.79 10.82
CA MET A 8 9.53 -9.33 10.84
C MET A 8 9.49 -8.92 12.31
N SER A 9 10.54 -8.26 12.79
CA SER A 9 10.58 -7.64 14.11
C SER A 9 9.81 -6.33 14.04
N ASP A 10 8.93 -6.06 15.01
CA ASP A 10 8.07 -4.87 15.06
C ASP A 10 8.83 -3.53 15.18
N ASP A 11 10.17 -3.57 15.26
CA ASP A 11 11.04 -2.43 15.59
C ASP A 11 12.01 -2.03 14.44
N GLU A 12 11.89 -2.63 13.25
CA GLU A 12 12.70 -2.22 12.10
C GLU A 12 12.08 -1.02 11.37
N SER A 13 12.87 0.04 11.19
CA SER A 13 12.46 1.20 10.41
C SER A 13 12.17 0.80 8.97
N ILE A 14 10.96 1.10 8.50
CA ILE A 14 10.44 0.82 7.15
C ILE A 14 11.28 1.46 6.02
N ASP A 15 12.25 2.32 6.35
CA ASP A 15 13.14 2.99 5.39
C ASP A 15 14.34 2.15 4.90
N GLU A 16 14.51 0.90 5.36
CA GLU A 16 15.48 0.01 4.70
C GLU A 16 14.99 -0.30 3.29
N VAL A 17 15.65 0.28 2.29
CA VAL A 17 15.42 0.02 0.87
C VAL A 17 15.83 -1.43 0.59
N TYR A 18 14.88 -2.34 0.77
CA TYR A 18 14.98 -3.71 0.32
C TYR A 18 15.13 -3.68 -1.21
N ASN A 19 16.36 -3.86 -1.70
CA ASN A 19 16.64 -4.07 -3.12
C ASN A 19 16.12 -5.46 -3.55
N SER A 20 14.80 -5.54 -3.63
CA SER A 20 14.04 -6.70 -4.04
C SER A 20 13.89 -6.69 -5.57
N ASN A 21 14.07 -7.86 -6.19
CA ASN A 21 13.78 -8.05 -7.62
C ASN A 21 12.26 -8.06 -7.92
N VAL A 22 11.43 -7.93 -6.89
CA VAL A 22 9.97 -7.89 -6.97
C VAL A 22 9.51 -6.50 -6.56
N LYS A 23 8.64 -5.90 -7.37
CA LYS A 23 7.95 -4.66 -7.04
C LYS A 23 6.46 -4.92 -6.87
N VAL A 24 5.86 -4.37 -5.82
CA VAL A 24 4.44 -4.46 -5.50
C VAL A 24 3.82 -3.07 -5.55
N PHE A 25 2.78 -2.96 -6.36
CA PHE A 25 2.04 -1.72 -6.53
C PHE A 25 0.58 -1.91 -6.15
N VAL A 26 -0.04 -0.84 -5.65
CA VAL A 26 -1.49 -0.79 -5.41
C VAL A 26 -2.09 0.27 -6.31
N ARG A 27 -3.20 -0.07 -6.96
CA ARG A 27 -4.03 0.90 -7.67
C ARG A 27 -5.40 0.97 -7.02
N ILE A 28 -5.74 2.17 -6.56
CA ILE A 28 -7.09 2.50 -6.11
C ILE A 28 -7.85 2.97 -7.34
N LEU A 29 -8.92 2.25 -7.67
CA LEU A 29 -9.81 2.63 -8.76
C LEU A 29 -10.61 3.87 -8.36
N PRO A 30 -11.00 4.73 -9.34
CA PRO A 30 -11.80 5.91 -9.05
C PRO A 30 -13.06 5.58 -8.25
N LEU A 31 -13.31 6.35 -7.21
CA LEU A 31 -14.46 6.20 -6.32
C LEU A 31 -15.39 7.39 -6.51
N GLU A 32 -16.68 7.13 -6.72
CA GLU A 32 -17.70 8.20 -6.76
C GLU A 32 -17.73 8.99 -5.44
N LYS A 33 -17.52 8.29 -4.31
CA LYS A 33 -17.49 8.86 -2.96
C LYS A 33 -16.31 8.27 -2.19
N PRO A 34 -15.19 9.00 -2.06
CA PRO A 34 -14.06 8.54 -1.27
C PRO A 34 -14.43 8.41 0.21
N CYS A 35 -13.89 7.40 0.89
CA CYS A 35 -14.04 7.20 2.32
C CYS A 35 -12.71 7.47 3.04
N ASP A 36 -12.43 8.73 3.34
CA ASP A 36 -11.20 9.14 4.04
C ASP A 36 -11.06 8.53 5.43
N SER A 37 -12.18 8.10 6.03
CA SER A 37 -12.16 7.38 7.30
C SER A 37 -11.74 5.92 7.14
N CYS A 38 -11.96 5.31 5.97
CA CYS A 38 -11.66 3.91 5.67
C CYS A 38 -10.23 3.71 5.16
N ALA A 39 -9.76 4.59 4.26
CA ALA A 39 -8.47 4.46 3.61
C ALA A 39 -7.76 5.81 3.50
N LYS A 40 -6.45 5.84 3.72
CA LYS A 40 -5.62 7.05 3.59
C LYS A 40 -4.30 6.68 2.94
N ILE A 41 -3.81 7.55 2.05
CA ILE A 41 -2.49 7.44 1.46
C ILE A 41 -1.58 8.41 2.20
N ASN A 42 -0.42 7.93 2.65
CA ASN A 42 0.60 8.79 3.25
C ASN A 42 1.21 9.72 2.19
N LYS A 43 1.81 10.83 2.61
CA LYS A 43 2.46 11.79 1.71
C LYS A 43 3.66 11.22 0.95
N ASP A 44 4.21 10.10 1.40
CA ASP A 44 5.28 9.35 0.74
C ASP A 44 4.83 8.66 -0.57
N GLY A 45 3.51 8.50 -0.79
CA GLY A 45 2.95 7.76 -1.93
C GLY A 45 3.24 6.25 -1.91
N LYS A 46 3.74 5.72 -0.80
CA LYS A 46 4.20 4.34 -0.60
C LYS A 46 3.50 3.64 0.57
N THR A 47 2.93 4.39 1.50
CA THR A 47 2.22 3.81 2.64
C THR A 47 0.72 4.04 2.50
N ILE A 48 -0.06 2.97 2.54
CA ILE A 48 -1.53 3.03 2.60
C ILE A 48 -2.00 2.55 3.98
N TYR A 49 -2.87 3.35 4.59
CA TYR A 49 -3.54 3.03 5.84
C TYR A 49 -4.97 2.60 5.56
N LEU A 50 -5.37 1.44 6.07
CA LEU A 50 -6.70 0.86 5.89
C LEU A 50 -7.36 0.57 7.23
N ARG A 51 -8.65 0.85 7.36
CA ARG A 51 -9.45 0.36 8.50
C ARG A 51 -10.19 -0.90 8.10
N CYS A 52 -10.14 -1.91 8.96
CA CYS A 52 -11.02 -3.05 8.85
C CYS A 52 -12.46 -2.61 9.19
N LEU A 53 -13.42 -2.93 8.34
CA LEU A 53 -14.83 -2.59 8.58
C LEU A 53 -15.38 -3.20 9.88
N GLN A 54 -14.88 -4.37 10.27
CA GLN A 54 -15.26 -5.03 11.52
C GLN A 54 -14.75 -4.25 12.73
N ASP A 55 -13.50 -3.77 12.66
CA ASP A 55 -12.92 -2.90 13.69
C ASP A 55 -13.67 -1.57 13.76
N MET A 56 -14.08 -1.01 12.61
CA MET A 56 -14.89 0.22 12.58
C MET A 56 -16.25 0.08 13.29
N GLN A 57 -16.86 -1.11 13.25
CA GLN A 57 -18.12 -1.35 13.95
C GLN A 57 -17.91 -1.53 15.46
N ARG A 58 -16.80 -2.16 15.87
CA ARG A 58 -16.42 -2.32 17.29
C ARG A 58 -15.96 -0.99 17.90
N ASP A 59 -15.24 -0.18 17.12
CA ASP A 59 -14.65 1.10 17.52
C ASP A 59 -15.66 2.23 17.74
N LYS A 60 -16.99 2.00 17.65
CA LYS A 60 -17.98 3.01 18.06
C LYS A 60 -17.79 3.49 19.51
N GLN A 61 -17.09 2.71 20.35
CA GLN A 61 -16.74 3.05 21.73
C GLN A 61 -15.29 3.55 21.90
N SER A 62 -14.44 3.41 20.88
CA SER A 62 -13.03 3.83 20.92
C SER A 62 -12.89 5.30 20.53
N LYS A 63 -12.08 6.06 21.26
CA LYS A 63 -11.74 7.45 20.92
C LYS A 63 -10.77 7.57 19.75
N HIS A 64 -10.05 6.50 19.42
CA HIS A 64 -8.98 6.52 18.42
C HIS A 64 -9.19 5.43 17.37
N PRO A 65 -9.32 5.80 16.08
CA PRO A 65 -9.48 4.83 15.00
C PRO A 65 -8.20 4.01 14.80
N ILE A 66 -8.35 2.68 14.74
CA ILE A 66 -7.26 1.75 14.42
C ILE A 66 -7.09 1.66 12.90
N TYR A 67 -5.84 1.74 12.44
CA TYR A 67 -5.44 1.58 11.04
C TYR A 67 -4.39 0.48 10.89
N TRP A 68 -4.55 -0.32 9.86
CA TRP A 68 -3.54 -1.23 9.34
C TRP A 68 -2.67 -0.45 8.36
N ALA A 69 -1.35 -0.53 8.50
CA ALA A 69 -0.40 0.15 7.62
C ALA A 69 0.26 -0.86 6.68
N PHE A 70 0.28 -0.54 5.38
CA PHE A 70 0.97 -1.34 4.38
C PHE A 70 1.95 -0.44 3.64
N HIS A 71 3.23 -0.81 3.69
CA HIS A 71 4.28 -0.16 2.90
C HIS A 71 4.51 -0.92 1.59
N ILE A 72 4.49 -0.20 0.48
CA ILE A 72 4.60 -0.76 -0.88
C ILE A 72 5.45 0.14 -1.79
N ASP A 73 5.83 -0.35 -2.96
CA ASP A 73 6.71 0.39 -3.89
C ASP A 73 6.04 1.60 -4.54
N GLY A 74 4.71 1.58 -4.68
CA GLY A 74 3.97 2.74 -5.17
C GLY A 74 2.45 2.57 -5.16
N ILE A 75 1.76 3.65 -4.83
CA ILE A 75 0.29 3.75 -4.80
C ILE A 75 -0.20 4.66 -5.93
N PHE A 76 -1.13 4.17 -6.74
CA PHE A 76 -1.76 4.93 -7.81
C PHE A 76 -3.22 5.22 -7.46
N HIS A 77 -3.58 6.50 -7.38
CA HIS A 77 -4.95 6.99 -7.16
C HIS A 77 -5.27 8.05 -8.22
N GLU A 78 -6.45 7.97 -8.83
CA GLU A 78 -6.87 8.86 -9.92
C GLU A 78 -5.84 8.98 -11.07
N MET A 79 -5.11 7.89 -11.35
CA MET A 79 -4.12 7.84 -12.43
C MET A 79 -4.66 7.15 -13.68
N SER A 80 -4.31 7.72 -14.84
CA SER A 80 -4.58 7.16 -16.15
C SER A 80 -3.85 5.83 -16.36
N GLN A 81 -4.36 5.02 -17.28
CA GLN A 81 -3.73 3.74 -17.63
C GLN A 81 -2.30 3.92 -18.17
N ASP A 82 -2.08 4.94 -19.00
CA ASP A 82 -0.78 5.28 -19.55
C ASP A 82 0.28 5.54 -18.46
N LYS A 83 -0.09 6.31 -17.42
CA LYS A 83 0.81 6.59 -16.29
C LYS A 83 1.12 5.33 -15.48
N VAL A 84 0.12 4.48 -15.25
CA VAL A 84 0.32 3.21 -14.54
C VAL A 84 1.25 2.30 -15.34
N TYR A 85 1.05 2.19 -16.66
CA TYR A 85 1.93 1.41 -17.54
C TYR A 85 3.38 1.90 -17.48
N CYS A 86 3.58 3.22 -17.65
CA CYS A 86 4.90 3.83 -17.62
C CYS A 86 5.62 3.60 -16.29
N ALA A 87 4.89 3.64 -15.16
CA ALA A 87 5.48 3.49 -13.83
C ALA A 87 5.77 2.02 -13.44
N THR A 88 5.07 1.05 -14.02
CA THR A 88 5.09 -0.35 -13.54
C THR A 88 5.70 -1.34 -14.52
N ALA A 89 5.42 -1.20 -15.81
CA ALA A 89 5.64 -2.25 -16.79
C ALA A 89 6.61 -1.84 -17.91
N LYS A 90 6.72 -0.55 -18.22
CA LYS A 90 7.53 -0.06 -19.35
C LYS A 90 8.98 -0.56 -19.29
N ASP A 91 9.65 -0.37 -18.15
CA ASP A 91 11.04 -0.79 -17.95
C ASP A 91 11.22 -2.31 -18.04
N LEU A 92 10.17 -3.08 -17.72
CA LEU A 92 10.22 -4.55 -17.80
C LEU A 92 10.14 -5.01 -19.26
N ILE A 93 9.30 -4.35 -20.07
CA ILE A 93 9.08 -4.69 -21.47
C ILE A 93 10.27 -4.26 -22.33
N GLU A 94 10.82 -3.06 -22.12
CA GLU A 94 11.98 -2.55 -22.87
C GLU A 94 13.27 -3.33 -22.60
N LYS A 95 13.29 -4.17 -21.56
CA LYS A 95 14.43 -5.04 -21.21
C LYS A 95 14.43 -6.36 -21.97
N TYR A 96 13.36 -6.68 -22.72
CA TYR A 96 13.22 -7.86 -23.58
C TYR A 96 13.13 -7.44 -25.04
#